data_AF-A0A382TDI7-F1
#
_entry.id   AF-A0A382TDI7-F1
#
_cell.length_a   1.000
_cell.length_b   1.000
_cell.length_c   1.000
_cell.angle_alpha   90.00
_cell.angle_beta   90.00
_cell.angle_gamma   90.00
#
_symmetry.space_group_name_H-M   'P 1'
#
loop_
_entity.id
_entity.type
_entity.pdbx_description
1 polymer ?
#
loop_
_entity_poly.entity_id
_entity_poly.type
_entity_poly.pdbx_seq_one_letter_code
_entity_poly.pdbx_strand_id
1 'polypeptide(L)' 'GATQMLGQPMTLSRTPSKLARRPPERGEHTAEVLTEFGFSADEIEDLVGRNVI' A
#
# COMPACT_ATOMS: atom_id res chain seq x y z
N GLY A 1 10.14 -6.94 15.83
CA GLY A 1 9.87 -8.25 16.48
C GLY A 1 9.21 -9.18 15.48
N ALA A 2 9.18 -10.49 15.73
CA ALA A 2 8.47 -11.43 14.86
C ALA A 2 6.94 -11.19 14.96
N THR A 3 6.29 -10.95 13.82
CA THR A 3 4.83 -10.72 13.75
C THR A 3 4.12 -12.03 13.42
N GLN A 4 3.16 -12.44 14.25
CA GLN A 4 2.24 -13.56 13.92
C GLN A 4 1.00 -13.00 13.23
N MET A 5 0.72 -13.49 12.02
CA MET A 5 -0.50 -13.18 11.26
C MET A 5 -1.26 -14.46 10.96
N LEU A 6 -2.58 -14.40 11.08
CA LEU A 6 -3.46 -15.46 10.59
C LEU A 6 -3.50 -15.40 9.05
N GLY A 7 -3.21 -16.52 8.41
CA GLY A 7 -3.31 -16.68 6.97
C GLY A 7 -4.76 -16.90 6.50
N GLN A 8 -4.93 -17.04 5.19
CA GLN A 8 -6.23 -17.40 4.60
C GLN A 8 -6.68 -18.78 5.10
N PRO A 9 -7.95 -18.96 5.53
CA PRO A 9 -8.42 -20.20 6.15
C PRO A 9 -8.72 -21.34 5.16
N MET A 10 -8.64 -21.09 3.85
CA MET A 10 -9.00 -22.05 2.79
C MET A 10 -7.88 -22.12 1.75
N THR A 11 -7.61 -23.32 1.22
CA THR A 11 -6.61 -23.54 0.17
C THR A 11 -7.28 -23.59 -1.21
N LEU A 12 -6.71 -22.87 -2.18
CA LEU A 12 -7.13 -22.90 -3.58
C LEU A 12 -6.11 -23.70 -4.40
N SER A 13 -6.53 -24.76 -5.08
CA SER A 13 -5.62 -25.66 -5.81
C SER A 13 -4.99 -25.03 -7.05
N ARG A 14 -5.74 -24.17 -7.76
CA ARG A 14 -5.26 -23.50 -8.98
C ARG A 14 -4.55 -22.17 -8.71
N THR A 15 -4.92 -21.47 -7.63
CA THR A 15 -4.35 -20.16 -7.26
C THR A 15 -4.07 -20.10 -5.76
N PRO A 16 -3.08 -20.84 -5.25
CA PRO A 16 -2.75 -20.84 -3.82
C PRO A 16 -2.45 -19.41 -3.33
N SER A 17 -3.04 -19.02 -2.21
CA SER A 17 -2.76 -17.72 -1.59
C SER A 17 -1.42 -17.73 -0.86
N LYS A 18 -0.79 -16.56 -0.79
CA LYS A 18 0.49 -16.35 -0.11
C LYS A 18 0.46 -15.00 0.61
N LEU A 19 1.11 -14.91 1.76
CA LEU A 19 1.40 -13.61 2.36
C LEU A 19 2.50 -12.95 1.53
N ALA A 20 2.14 -11.96 0.71
CA ALA A 20 3.05 -11.37 -0.28
C ALA A 20 3.99 -10.32 0.31
N ARG A 21 3.50 -9.51 1.26
CA ARG A 21 4.25 -8.43 1.90
C ARG A 21 3.68 -8.18 3.30
N ARG A 22 4.49 -7.53 4.14
CA ARG A 22 3.99 -6.94 5.39
C ARG A 22 2.86 -5.93 5.09
N PRO A 23 1.97 -5.67 6.06
CA PRO A 23 1.07 -4.53 5.99
C PRO A 23 1.86 -3.23 5.75
N PRO A 24 1.37 -2.32 4.87
CA PRO A 24 2.03 -1.04 4.62
C PRO A 24 1.93 -0.12 5.84
N GLU A 25 2.89 0.80 5.97
CA GLU A 25 2.79 1.91 6.91
C GLU A 25 1.81 2.99 6.40
N ARG A 26 1.35 3.88 7.29
CA ARG A 26 0.49 5.01 6.92
C ARG A 26 1.25 5.88 5.89
N GLY A 27 0.69 6.01 4.70
CA GLY A 27 1.24 6.84 3.63
C GLY A 27 2.34 6.17 2.79
N GLU A 28 2.67 4.90 3.04
CA GLU A 28 3.79 4.20 2.37
C GLU A 28 3.70 4.27 0.83
N HIS A 29 2.49 4.24 0.26
CA HIS A 29 2.26 4.21 -1.19
C HIS A 29 1.49 5.44 -1.70
N THR A 30 1.33 6.51 -0.91
CA THR A 30 0.51 7.67 -1.34
C THR A 30 1.06 8.33 -2.60
N ALA A 31 2.37 8.56 -2.69
CA ALA A 31 3.00 9.19 -3.86
C ALA A 31 2.93 8.30 -5.10
N GLU A 32 3.11 6.98 -4.94
CA GLU A 32 2.98 5.98 -6.02
C GLU A 32 1.57 6.03 -6.63
N VAL A 33 0.54 5.95 -5.78
CA VAL A 33 -0.86 6.01 -6.21
C VAL A 33 -1.19 7.34 -6.89
N LEU A 34 -0.80 8.48 -6.31
CA LEU A 34 -1.08 9.79 -6.91
C LEU A 34 -0.40 9.95 -8.27
N THR A 35 0.81 9.43 -8.42
CA THR A 35 1.53 9.43 -9.71
C THR A 35 0.81 8.58 -10.76
N GLU A 36 0.29 7.40 -10.39
CA GLU A 36 -0.52 6.55 -11.29
C GLU A 36 -1.80 7.26 -11.77
N PHE A 37 -2.38 8.12 -10.94
CA PHE A 37 -3.54 8.94 -11.29
C PHE A 37 -3.19 10.22 -12.07
N GLY A 38 -1.90 10.46 -12.36
CA GLY A 38 -1.45 11.55 -13.21
C GLY A 38 -1.11 12.85 -12.46
N PHE A 39 -1.00 12.83 -11.14
CA PHE A 39 -0.49 13.98 -10.39
C PHE A 39 1.02 14.15 -10.65
N SER A 40 1.43 15.38 -10.90
CA SER A 40 2.84 15.77 -10.96
C SER A 40 3.47 15.81 -9.57
N ALA A 41 4.80 15.78 -9.51
CA ALA A 41 5.53 15.90 -8.25
C ALA A 41 5.18 17.20 -7.50
N ASP A 42 5.05 18.31 -8.23
CA ASP A 42 4.72 19.63 -7.68
C ASP A 42 3.32 19.64 -7.04
N GLU A 43 2.33 18.98 -7.66
CA GLU A 43 0.97 18.87 -7.09
C GLU A 43 0.95 17.98 -5.84
N ILE A 44 1.74 16.91 -5.80
CA ILE A 44 1.86 16.07 -4.62
C ILE A 44 2.49 16.85 -3.47
N GLU A 45 3.52 17.66 -3.72
CA GLU A 45 4.11 18.55 -2.72
C GLU A 45 3.12 19.61 -2.21
N ASP A 46 2.27 20.19 -3.07
CA ASP A 46 1.18 21.10 -2.64
C ASP A 46 0.21 20.41 -1.69
N LEU A 47 -0.20 19.18 -2.01
CA LEU A 47 -1.11 18.39 -1.18
C LEU A 47 -0.51 18.07 0.20
N VAL A 48 0.78 17.76 0.26
CA VAL A 48 1.53 17.59 1.52
C VAL A 48 1.60 18.91 2.29
N GLY A 49 1.94 20.02 1.62
CA GLY A 49 2.03 21.34 2.23
C GLY A 49 0.69 21.84 2.80
N ARG A 50 -0.42 21.43 2.19
CA ARG A 50 -1.79 21.73 2.63
C ARG A 50 -2.35 20.72 3.63
N ASN A 51 -1.57 19.69 3.99
CA ASN A 51 -1.96 18.64 4.93
C ASN A 51 -3.22 17.87 4.50
N VAL A 52 -3.40 17.70 3.18
CA VAL A 52 -4.50 16.94 2.57
C VAL A 52 -4.19 15.44 2.55
N ILE A 53 -2.90 15.10 2.49
CA ILE A 53 -2.35 13.74 2.48
C ILE A 53 -1.27 13.57 3.54
#